data_AF-A0A9Q0X480-F1
#
_entry.id   AF-A0A9Q0X480-F1
#
_cell.length_a   1.000
_cell.length_b   1.000
_cell.length_c   1.000
_cell.angle_alpha   90.00
_cell.angle_beta   90.00
_cell.angle_gamma   90.00
#
_symmetry.space_group_name_H-M   'P 1'
#
loop_
_entity.id
_entity.type
_entity.pdbx_description
1 polymer ?
#
loop_
_entity_poly.entity_id
_entity_poly.type
_entity_poly.pdbx_seq_one_letter_code
_entity_poly.pdbx_strand_id
1 'polypeptide(L)'
;MEAWDWASTEYNSGVQTKMMGLLLGATIYCLWQERNRRFHDQHFGTPKKMIEDITNLIRVKLGTLRERYEMPESLRGRWNIP
;
A
#
# COMPACT_ATOMS: atom_id res chain seq x y z
N MET A 1 -0.47 -13.37 0.24
CA MET A 1 0.94 -12.91 0.10
C MET A 1 1.26 -12.57 -1.37
N GLU A 2 0.55 -13.16 -2.35
CA GLU A 2 0.84 -13.08 -3.80
C GLU A 2 0.79 -11.69 -4.47
N ALA A 3 -0.12 -10.79 -4.08
CA ALA A 3 -0.25 -9.49 -4.76
C ALA A 3 0.98 -8.57 -4.57
N TRP A 4 1.68 -8.76 -3.45
CA TRP A 4 2.86 -7.97 -3.10
C TRP A 4 4.09 -8.43 -3.87
N ASP A 5 4.31 -9.75 -3.89
CA ASP A 5 5.43 -10.34 -4.60
C ASP A 5 5.32 -10.07 -6.11
N TRP A 6 4.10 -10.11 -6.66
CA TRP A 6 3.82 -9.69 -8.03
C TRP A 6 4.18 -8.21 -8.27
N ALA A 7 3.65 -7.30 -7.45
CA ALA A 7 3.88 -5.86 -7.65
C ALA A 7 5.34 -5.45 -7.46
N SER A 8 6.06 -6.06 -6.51
CA SER A 8 7.49 -5.80 -6.33
C SER A 8 8.34 -6.34 -7.48
N THR A 9 7.92 -7.43 -8.13
CA THR A 9 8.60 -8.01 -9.29
C THR A 9 8.37 -7.18 -10.56
N GLU A 10 7.12 -6.78 -10.81
CA GLU A 10 6.72 -6.07 -12.03
C GLU A 10 7.29 -4.64 -12.07
N TYR A 11 7.40 -3.99 -10.91
CA TYR A 11 7.70 -2.56 -10.80
C TYR A 11 9.12 -2.25 -10.28
N ASN A 12 10.12 -3.05 -10.65
CA ASN A 12 11.46 -2.97 -10.06
C ASN A 12 12.37 -1.84 -10.61
N SER A 13 11.91 -1.02 -11.56
CA SER A 13 12.73 0.00 -12.25
C SER A 13 12.57 1.41 -11.66
N GLY A 14 13.39 1.75 -10.66
CA GLY A 14 13.45 3.09 -10.07
C GLY A 14 12.38 3.37 -9.00
N VAL A 15 12.62 4.39 -8.17
CA VAL A 15 11.83 4.70 -6.96
C VAL A 15 10.35 4.94 -7.26
N GLN A 16 10.04 5.64 -8.35
CA GLN A 16 8.66 5.97 -8.75
C GLN A 16 7.87 4.71 -9.14
N THR A 17 8.49 3.82 -9.90
CA THR A 17 7.88 2.57 -10.36
C THR A 17 7.62 1.67 -9.16
N LYS A 18 8.62 1.48 -8.28
CA LYS A 18 8.48 0.71 -7.02
C LYS A 18 7.36 1.25 -6.12
N MET A 19 7.23 2.57 -6.00
CA MET A 19 6.12 3.19 -5.27
C MET A 19 4.77 2.86 -5.90
N MET A 20 4.66 2.93 -7.23
CA MET A 20 3.42 2.60 -7.91
C MET A 20 3.02 1.14 -7.70
N GLY A 21 3.98 0.22 -7.74
CA GLY A 21 3.76 -1.18 -7.39
C GLY A 21 3.26 -1.35 -5.94
N LEU A 22 3.85 -0.64 -4.99
CA LEU A 22 3.40 -0.67 -3.59
C LEU A 22 1.99 -0.11 -3.40
N LEU A 23 1.66 1.00 -4.08
CA LEU A 23 0.32 1.59 -4.06
C LEU A 23 -0.72 0.61 -4.62
N LEU A 24 -0.42 -0.03 -5.75
CA LEU A 24 -1.28 -1.03 -6.39
C LEU A 24 -1.45 -2.26 -5.50
N GLY A 25 -0.36 -2.82 -4.99
CA GLY A 25 -0.39 -3.98 -4.10
C GLY A 25 -1.21 -3.73 -2.83
N ALA A 26 -1.07 -2.55 -2.22
CA ALA A 26 -1.83 -2.16 -1.02
C ALA A 26 -3.32 -2.07 -1.30
N THR A 27 -3.65 -1.41 -2.40
CA THR A 27 -5.03 -1.21 -2.84
C THR A 27 -5.70 -2.55 -3.12
N ILE A 28 -5.05 -3.43 -3.90
CA ILE A 28 -5.57 -4.76 -4.22
C ILE A 28 -5.75 -5.59 -2.95
N TYR A 29 -4.77 -5.59 -2.05
CA TYR A 29 -4.81 -6.34 -0.81
C TYR A 29 -5.98 -5.90 0.08
N CYS A 30 -6.16 -4.60 0.31
CA CYS A 30 -7.24 -4.08 1.15
C CYS A 30 -8.61 -4.33 0.53
N LEU A 31 -8.75 -4.19 -0.80
CA LEU A 31 -10.00 -4.53 -1.51
C LEU A 31 -10.34 -6.01 -1.38
N TRP A 32 -9.35 -6.89 -1.56
CA TRP A 32 -9.52 -8.33 -1.38
C TRP A 32 -9.91 -8.67 0.06
N GLN A 33 -9.25 -8.06 1.04
CA GLN A 33 -9.53 -8.26 2.47
C GLN A 33 -10.96 -7.83 2.82
N GLU A 34 -11.40 -6.65 2.38
CA GLU A 34 -12.78 -6.19 2.62
C GLU A 34 -13.80 -7.10 1.92
N ARG A 35 -13.54 -7.53 0.67
CA ARG A 35 -14.42 -8.48 -0.03
C ARG A 35 -14.62 -9.75 0.78
N ASN A 36 -13.52 -10.34 1.28
CA ASN A 36 -13.60 -11.55 2.09
C ASN A 36 -14.32 -11.31 3.42
N ARG A 37 -14.06 -10.16 4.06
CA ARG A 37 -14.72 -9.81 5.33
C ARG A 37 -16.23 -9.62 5.16
N ARG A 38 -16.67 -9.05 4.04
CA ARG A 38 -18.10 -8.97 3.69
C ARG A 38 -18.72 -10.34 3.47
N PHE A 39 -17.98 -11.24 2.81
CA PHE A 39 -18.45 -12.58 2.49
C PHE A 39 -18.57 -13.47 3.74
N HIS A 40 -17.63 -13.36 4.69
CA HIS A 40 -17.58 -14.24 5.86
C HIS A 40 -18.23 -13.66 7.12
N ASP A 41 -18.10 -12.35 7.36
CA ASP A 41 -18.53 -11.72 8.63
C ASP A 41 -19.76 -10.81 8.48
N GLN A 42 -20.32 -10.68 7.25
CA GLN A 42 -21.34 -9.68 6.90
C GLN A 42 -20.97 -8.24 7.34
N HIS A 43 -19.67 -7.97 7.49
CA HIS A 43 -19.21 -6.68 7.96
C HIS A 43 -18.97 -5.76 6.77
N PHE A 44 -19.66 -4.62 6.76
CA PHE A 44 -19.53 -3.60 5.73
C PHE A 44 -18.76 -2.40 6.30
N GLY A 45 -17.48 -2.30 5.94
CA GLY A 45 -16.70 -1.10 6.18
C GLY A 45 -17.19 0.06 5.32
N THR A 46 -17.09 1.28 5.84
CA THR A 46 -17.33 2.49 5.03
C THR A 46 -16.17 2.69 4.05
N PRO A 47 -16.44 3.26 2.85
CA PRO A 47 -15.37 3.58 1.89
C PRO A 47 -14.27 4.45 2.51
N LYS A 48 -14.63 5.36 3.42
CA LYS A 48 -13.68 6.22 4.13
C LYS A 48 -12.69 5.41 4.98
N LYS A 49 -13.18 4.42 5.73
CA LYS A 49 -12.32 3.54 6.55
C LYS A 49 -11.40 2.70 5.70
N MET A 50 -11.87 2.20 4.55
CA MET A 50 -11.03 1.48 3.61
C MET A 50 -9.90 2.35 3.04
N ILE A 51 -10.19 3.62 2.70
CA ILE A 51 -9.17 4.57 2.23
C ILE A 51 -8.12 4.82 3.32
N GLU A 52 -8.54 4.96 4.58
CA GLU A 52 -7.64 5.09 5.73
C GLU A 52 -6.77 3.84 5.91
N ASP A 53 -7.35 2.65 5.83
CA ASP A 53 -6.63 1.37 5.96
C ASP A 53 -5.58 1.20 4.84
N ILE A 54 -5.95 1.51 3.57
CA ILE A 54 -5.03 1.51 2.43
C ILE A 54 -3.89 2.49 2.67
N THR A 55 -4.21 3.73 3.06
CA THR A 55 -3.23 4.79 3.28
C THR A 55 -2.24 4.43 4.39
N ASN A 56 -2.74 3.88 5.50
CA ASN A 56 -1.90 3.46 6.62
C ASN A 56 -1.00 2.29 6.24
N LEU A 57 -1.52 1.31 5.49
CA LEU A 57 -0.73 0.17 5.02
C LEU A 57 0.41 0.61 4.10
N ILE A 58 0.12 1.53 3.17
CA ILE A 58 1.13 2.14 2.28
C ILE A 58 2.20 2.85 3.12
N ARG A 59 1.81 3.68 4.09
CA ARG A 59 2.76 4.39 4.97
C ARG A 59 3.70 3.44 5.70
N VAL A 60 3.14 2.41 6.34
CA VAL A 60 3.93 1.40 7.07
C VAL A 60 4.91 0.73 6.13
N LYS A 61 4.47 0.35 4.92
CA LYS A 61 5.34 -0.31 3.95
C LYS A 61 6.43 0.62 3.42
N LEU A 62 6.11 1.87 3.10
CA LEU A 62 7.10 2.87 2.67
C LEU A 62 8.14 3.13 3.77
N GLY A 63 7.75 3.17 5.04
CA GLY A 63 8.68 3.29 6.17
C GLY A 63 9.60 2.07 6.37
N THR A 64 9.16 0.88 5.94
CA THR A 64 9.97 -0.35 6.01
C THR A 64 10.97 -0.51 4.87
N LEU A 65 10.86 0.29 3.79
CA LEU A 65 11.79 0.20 2.67
C LEU A 65 13.17 0.73 3.05
N ARG A 66 14.21 0.04 2.57
CA ARG A 66 15.59 0.50 2.69
C ARG A 66 15.82 1.78 1.89
N GLU A 67 15.12 1.96 0.78
CA GLU A 67 15.23 3.16 -0.07
C GLU A 67 14.50 4.38 0.51
N ARG A 68 13.94 4.34 1.72
CA ARG A 68 13.28 5.51 2.35
C ARG A 68 14.20 6.74 2.42
N TYR A 69 15.51 6.52 2.56
CA TYR A 69 16.51 7.58 2.61
C TYR A 69 16.80 8.19 1.23
N GLU A 70 16.53 7.44 0.16
CA GLU A 70 16.67 7.86 -1.25
C GLU A 70 15.39 8.51 -1.78
N MET A 71 14.29 8.45 -1.03
CA MET A 71 13.04 9.11 -1.41
C MET A 71 13.17 10.63 -1.34
N PRO A 72 12.58 11.38 -2.30
CA PRO A 72 12.50 12.83 -2.23
C PRO A 72 11.84 13.30 -0.91
N GLU A 73 12.37 14.37 -0.29
CA GLU A 73 11.80 14.94 0.94
C GLU A 73 10.32 15.34 0.78
N SER A 74 9.94 15.85 -0.39
CA SER A 74 8.55 16.17 -0.72
C SER A 74 7.61 14.97 -0.59
N LEU A 75 8.11 13.78 -0.91
CA LEU A 75 7.35 12.54 -0.86
C LEU A 75 7.35 11.93 0.55
N ARG A 76 8.48 12.01 1.28
CA ARG A 76 8.53 11.69 2.71
C ARG A 76 7.58 12.56 3.53
N GLY A 77 7.54 13.86 3.28
CA GLY A 77 6.63 14.80 3.94
C GLY A 77 5.17 14.52 3.60
N ARG A 78 4.84 14.26 2.33
CA ARG A 78 3.45 13.96 1.90
C ARG A 78 2.91 12.67 2.52
N TRP A 79 3.75 11.66 2.67
CA TRP A 79 3.36 10.37 3.25
C TRP A 79 3.62 10.28 4.75
N ASN A 80 4.23 11.30 5.37
CA ASN A 80 4.56 11.32 6.79
C ASN A 80 5.39 10.10 7.21
N ILE A 81 6.41 9.77 6.39
CA ILE A 81 7.31 8.63 6.60
C ILE A 81 8.40 9.06 7.60
N PRO A 82 8.62 8.32 8.70
CA PRO A 82 9.66 8.63 9.69
C PRO A 82 11.10 8.41 9.17
#